data_AF-A3IV67-F1
#
_entry.id   AF-A3IV67-F1
#
_cell.length_a   1.000
_cell.length_b   1.000
_cell.length_c   1.000
_cell.angle_alpha   90.00
_cell.angle_beta   90.00
_cell.angle_gamma   90.00
#
_symmetry.space_group_name_H-M   'P 1'
#
loop_
_entity.id
_entity.type
_entity.pdbx_description
1 polymer ?
#
loop_
_entity_poly.entity_id
_entity_poly.type
_entity_poly.pdbx_seq_one_letter_code
_entity_poly.pdbx_strand_id
1 'polypeptide(L)'
;MSEFEKLKVTLNDKWLDYYEGNRSWLKKELPTNSNGYMDSSILAYIILGVIAAIEPKVKEFLEPFSELNQDPQDLLRVLEVDYLDLDRKLKERSEKRAKNPQLNSSDTDEIERIRQQLSKGEL
;
A
#
# COMPACT_ATOMS: atom_id res chain seq x y z
N MET A 1 7.89 11.03 17.80
CA MET A 1 7.82 9.83 16.94
C MET A 1 9.09 9.78 16.11
N SER A 2 9.86 8.69 16.18
CA SER A 2 11.12 8.53 15.41
C SER A 2 10.81 8.45 13.90
N GLU A 3 11.84 8.56 13.06
CA GLU A 3 11.68 8.42 11.61
C GLU A 3 11.18 7.01 11.23
N PHE A 4 11.69 5.99 11.92
CA PHE A 4 11.23 4.61 11.76
C PHE A 4 9.73 4.46 12.07
N GLU A 5 9.26 5.05 13.17
CA GLU A 5 7.83 4.99 13.52
C GLU A 5 6.95 5.74 12.51
N LYS A 6 7.39 6.90 12.00
CA LYS A 6 6.68 7.61 10.92
C LYS A 6 6.61 6.78 9.64
N LEU A 7 7.67 6.02 9.36
CA LEU A 7 7.75 5.15 8.19
C LEU A 7 6.67 4.07 8.25
N LYS A 8 6.64 3.27 9.33
CA LYS A 8 5.71 2.16 9.55
C LYS A 8 4.25 2.56 9.31
N VAL A 9 3.85 3.72 9.81
CA VAL A 9 2.48 4.26 9.65
C VAL A 9 2.05 4.34 8.18
N THR A 10 2.98 4.57 7.26
CA THR A 10 2.67 4.73 5.82
C THR A 10 2.83 3.47 4.99
N LEU A 11 3.54 2.45 5.49
CA LEU A 11 3.93 1.29 4.68
C LEU A 11 2.75 0.42 4.28
N ASN A 12 1.77 0.24 5.18
CA ASN A 12 0.56 -0.52 4.87
C ASN A 12 -0.24 0.08 3.74
N ASP A 13 -0.45 1.40 3.78
CA ASP A 13 -1.22 2.09 2.73
C ASP A 13 -0.48 2.04 1.39
N LYS A 14 0.84 2.26 1.38
CA LYS A 14 1.67 2.14 0.17
C LYS A 14 1.64 0.75 -0.44
N TRP A 15 1.76 -0.29 0.40
CA TRP A 15 1.65 -1.68 -0.06
C TRP A 15 0.25 -1.95 -0.63
N LEU A 16 -0.80 -1.49 0.05
CA LEU A 16 -2.17 -1.72 -0.37
C LEU A 16 -2.52 -0.96 -1.66
N ASP A 17 -2.00 0.25 -1.85
CA ASP A 17 -2.09 1.03 -3.10
C ASP A 17 -1.41 0.28 -4.25
N TYR A 18 -0.20 -0.22 -4.01
CA TYR A 18 0.50 -1.03 -5.00
C TYR A 18 -0.31 -2.28 -5.36
N TYR A 19 -0.77 -3.03 -4.35
CA TYR A 19 -1.57 -4.23 -4.55
C TYR A 19 -2.86 -3.93 -5.33
N GLU A 20 -3.56 -2.84 -5.04
CA GLU A 20 -4.77 -2.41 -5.76
C GLU A 20 -4.51 -2.25 -7.26
N GLY A 21 -3.44 -1.54 -7.63
CA GLY A 21 -3.08 -1.29 -9.04
C GLY A 21 -2.45 -2.49 -9.75
N ASN A 22 -1.88 -3.44 -9.01
CA ASN A 22 -1.06 -4.54 -9.53
C ASN A 22 -1.67 -5.93 -9.32
N ARG A 23 -2.90 -5.98 -8.81
CA ARG A 23 -3.58 -7.21 -8.37
C ARG A 23 -3.60 -8.32 -9.41
N SER A 24 -3.78 -7.98 -10.68
CA SER A 24 -3.96 -8.96 -11.76
C SER A 24 -2.72 -9.82 -11.99
N TRP A 25 -1.54 -9.20 -12.08
CA TRP A 25 -0.30 -9.95 -12.30
C TRP A 25 0.20 -10.61 -11.01
N LEU A 26 0.02 -9.96 -9.85
CA LEU A 26 0.36 -10.56 -8.56
C LEU A 26 -0.38 -11.89 -8.38
N LYS A 27 -1.68 -11.94 -8.66
CA LYS A 27 -2.46 -13.18 -8.56
C LYS A 27 -2.09 -14.25 -9.59
N LYS A 28 -1.52 -13.87 -10.72
CA LYS A 28 -1.14 -14.78 -11.79
C LYS A 28 0.23 -15.41 -11.54
N GLU A 29 1.19 -14.60 -11.12
CA GLU A 29 2.59 -15.00 -11.03
C GLU A 29 2.96 -15.57 -9.65
N LEU A 30 2.19 -15.26 -8.62
CA LEU A 30 2.46 -15.78 -7.28
C LEU A 30 1.98 -17.23 -7.14
N PRO A 31 2.87 -18.15 -6.76
CA PRO A 31 2.49 -19.54 -6.58
C PRO A 31 1.48 -19.68 -5.45
N THR A 32 0.46 -20.51 -5.68
CA THR A 32 -0.49 -20.91 -4.65
C THR A 32 -0.08 -22.27 -4.08
N ASN A 33 -0.16 -22.42 -2.77
CA ASN A 33 -0.07 -23.71 -2.11
C ASN A 33 -1.23 -24.65 -2.50
N SER A 34 -1.18 -25.89 -2.04
CA SER A 34 -2.18 -26.93 -2.31
C SER A 34 -3.62 -26.55 -1.94
N ASN A 35 -3.78 -25.54 -1.08
CA ASN A 35 -5.06 -25.09 -0.58
C ASN A 35 -5.54 -23.81 -1.30
N GLY A 36 -4.84 -23.39 -2.37
CA GLY A 36 -5.18 -22.22 -3.17
C GLY A 36 -4.76 -20.88 -2.55
N TYR A 37 -4.04 -20.89 -1.42
CA TYR A 37 -3.50 -19.68 -0.83
C TYR A 37 -2.13 -19.36 -1.40
N MET A 38 -1.83 -18.08 -1.55
CA MET A 38 -0.51 -17.61 -1.96
C MET A 38 0.58 -18.12 -1.02
N ASP A 39 1.72 -18.57 -1.56
CA ASP A 39 2.89 -18.93 -0.77
C ASP A 39 3.35 -17.71 0.05
N SER A 40 3.23 -17.81 1.38
CA SER A 40 3.50 -16.72 2.31
C SER A 40 4.96 -16.28 2.31
N SER A 41 5.89 -17.19 2.02
CA SER A 41 7.32 -16.87 2.03
C SER A 41 7.71 -16.11 0.77
N ILE A 42 7.23 -16.55 -0.39
CA ILE A 42 7.46 -15.85 -1.66
C ILE A 42 6.77 -14.48 -1.66
N LEU A 43 5.54 -14.41 -1.14
CA LEU A 43 4.82 -13.16 -0.96
C LEU A 43 5.62 -12.18 -0.08
N ALA A 44 6.20 -12.66 1.03
CA ALA A 44 6.96 -11.79 1.94
C ALA A 44 8.17 -11.14 1.25
N TYR A 45 8.93 -11.90 0.46
CA TYR A 45 10.05 -11.34 -0.33
C TYR A 45 9.60 -10.30 -1.35
N ILE A 46 8.49 -10.55 -2.05
CA ILE A 46 7.95 -9.60 -3.02
C ILE A 46 7.52 -8.31 -2.34
N ILE A 47 6.84 -8.40 -1.20
CA ILE A 47 6.41 -7.22 -0.44
C ILE A 47 7.63 -6.42 0.01
N LEU A 48 8.66 -7.05 0.56
CA LEU A 48 9.88 -6.36 0.97
C LEU A 48 10.54 -5.64 -0.22
N GLY A 49 10.64 -6.31 -1.37
CA GLY A 49 11.20 -5.71 -2.59
C GLY A 49 10.39 -4.51 -3.08
N VAL A 50 9.05 -4.64 -3.12
CA VAL A 50 8.14 -3.56 -3.52
C VAL A 50 8.21 -2.39 -2.54
N ILE A 51 8.16 -2.64 -1.24
CA ILE A 51 8.23 -1.61 -0.21
C ILE A 51 9.56 -0.88 -0.29
N ALA A 52 10.68 -1.60 -0.43
CA ALA A 52 11.99 -0.99 -0.59
C ALA A 52 12.13 -0.18 -1.90
N ALA A 53 11.32 -0.48 -2.93
CA ALA A 53 11.29 0.29 -4.17
C ALA A 53 10.42 1.55 -4.05
N ILE A 54 9.24 1.46 -3.42
CA ILE A 54 8.29 2.58 -3.26
C ILE A 54 8.75 3.55 -2.18
N GLU A 55 9.36 3.04 -1.10
CA GLU A 55 9.89 3.83 0.00
C GLU A 55 11.36 3.46 0.25
N PRO A 56 12.29 4.08 -0.50
CA PRO A 56 13.71 3.74 -0.42
C PRO A 56 14.33 3.88 0.97
N LYS A 57 13.78 4.77 1.83
CA LYS A 57 14.25 4.94 3.22
C LYS A 57 14.11 3.68 4.07
N VAL A 58 13.22 2.75 3.69
CA VAL A 58 13.10 1.45 4.37
C VAL A 58 14.41 0.67 4.30
N LYS A 59 15.23 0.86 3.25
CA LYS A 59 16.52 0.16 3.08
C LYS A 59 17.51 0.47 4.19
N GLU A 60 17.51 1.69 4.72
CA GLU A 60 18.39 2.11 5.83
C GLU A 60 18.14 1.30 7.11
N PHE A 61 16.93 0.74 7.26
CA PHE A 61 16.56 -0.12 8.38
C PHE A 61 16.65 -1.61 8.02
N LEU A 62 16.29 -1.99 6.78
CA LEU A 62 16.32 -3.38 6.35
C LEU A 62 17.73 -3.97 6.33
N GLU A 63 18.75 -3.18 5.96
CA GLU A 63 20.14 -3.64 5.92
C GLU A 63 20.59 -4.17 7.30
N PRO A 64 20.58 -3.37 8.38
CA PRO A 64 20.97 -3.87 9.71
C PRO A 64 20.00 -4.92 10.28
N PHE A 65 18.69 -4.87 9.96
CA PHE A 65 17.75 -5.89 10.43
C PHE A 65 17.98 -7.25 9.76
N SER A 66 18.36 -7.26 8.48
CA SER A 66 18.65 -8.49 7.75
C SER A 66 19.92 -9.20 8.24
N GLU A 67 20.87 -8.46 8.82
CA GLU A 67 22.04 -9.07 9.49
C GLU A 67 21.65 -9.79 10.79
N LEU A 68 20.63 -9.29 11.49
CA LEU A 68 20.13 -9.91 12.73
C LEU A 68 19.18 -11.08 12.46
N ASN A 69 18.32 -10.94 11.46
CA ASN A 69 17.38 -11.97 11.05
C ASN A 69 16.99 -11.81 9.57
N GLN A 70 17.24 -12.85 8.78
CA GLN A 70 16.96 -12.87 7.35
C GLN A 70 15.54 -13.35 7.01
N ASP A 71 14.75 -13.77 7.99
CA ASP A 71 13.40 -14.23 7.76
C ASP A 71 12.51 -13.06 7.26
N PRO A 72 11.97 -13.14 6.03
CA PRO A 72 11.24 -12.03 5.44
C PRO A 72 9.91 -11.75 6.15
N GLN A 73 9.31 -12.74 6.81
CA GLN A 73 8.06 -12.54 7.56
C GLN A 73 8.32 -11.80 8.86
N ASP A 74 9.43 -12.10 9.54
CA ASP A 74 9.88 -11.37 10.73
C ASP A 74 10.25 -9.92 10.38
N LEU A 75 10.92 -9.68 9.24
CA LEU A 75 11.20 -8.33 8.75
C LEU A 75 9.91 -7.54 8.47
N LEU A 76 8.91 -8.15 7.82
CA LEU A 76 7.60 -7.51 7.63
C LEU A 76 6.86 -7.25 8.95
N ARG A 77 7.02 -8.13 9.95
CA ARG A 77 6.48 -7.93 11.29
C ARG A 77 7.09 -6.70 11.97
N VAL A 78 8.41 -6.52 11.86
CA VAL A 78 9.12 -5.34 12.39
C VAL A 78 8.69 -4.04 11.69
N LEU A 79 8.45 -4.12 10.37
CA LEU A 79 7.92 -3.00 9.59
C LEU A 79 6.41 -2.75 9.79
N GLU A 80 5.74 -3.59 10.59
CA GLU A 80 4.29 -3.57 10.84
C GLU A 80 3.46 -3.61 9.54
N VAL A 81 3.96 -4.27 8.50
CA VAL A 81 3.25 -4.43 7.24
C VAL A 81 2.33 -5.63 7.35
N ASP A 82 1.02 -5.39 7.30
CA ASP A 82 0.02 -6.45 7.29
C ASP A 82 -0.37 -6.79 5.86
N TYR A 83 0.07 -7.99 5.45
CA TYR A 83 -0.06 -8.52 4.11
C TYR A 83 -1.06 -9.67 3.99
N LEU A 84 -1.78 -9.97 5.07
CA LEU A 84 -2.82 -10.99 5.08
C LEU A 84 -4.15 -10.38 4.61
N ASP A 85 -5.01 -11.23 4.04
CA ASP A 85 -6.36 -10.88 3.59
C ASP A 85 -6.46 -9.62 2.70
N LEU A 86 -5.50 -9.40 1.80
CA LEU A 86 -5.42 -8.17 0.99
C LEU A 86 -6.70 -7.85 0.23
N ASP A 87 -7.37 -8.86 -0.31
CA ASP A 87 -8.66 -8.71 -0.98
C ASP A 87 -9.77 -8.20 -0.03
N ARG A 88 -9.80 -8.70 1.21
CA ARG A 88 -10.75 -8.24 2.23
C ARG A 88 -10.47 -6.79 2.58
N LYS A 89 -9.20 -6.42 2.79
CA LYS A 89 -8.79 -5.05 3.09
C LYS A 89 -9.14 -4.07 1.98
N LEU A 90 -8.93 -4.45 0.71
CA LEU A 90 -9.35 -3.62 -0.43
C LEU A 90 -10.85 -3.42 -0.47
N LYS A 91 -11.63 -4.47 -0.18
CA LYS A 91 -13.09 -4.36 -0.09
C LYS A 91 -13.53 -3.40 1.02
N GLU A 92 -12.93 -3.52 2.21
CA GLU A 92 -13.21 -2.58 3.31
C GLU A 92 -12.85 -1.14 2.96
N ARG A 93 -11.74 -0.94 2.23
CA ARG A 93 -11.31 0.38 1.76
C ARG A 93 -12.28 0.96 0.73
N SER A 94 -12.76 0.16 -0.23
CA SER A 94 -13.74 0.61 -1.22
C SER A 94 -15.09 0.94 -0.58
N GLU A 95 -15.52 0.16 0.41
CA GLU A 95 -16.73 0.45 1.19
C GLU A 95 -16.60 1.75 2.01
N LYS A 96 -15.44 1.99 2.63
CA LYS A 96 -15.16 3.26 3.33
C LYS A 96 -15.20 4.45 2.38
N ARG A 97 -14.59 4.34 1.19
CA ARG A 97 -14.64 5.37 0.14
C ARG A 97 -16.09 5.61 -0.33
N ALA A 98 -16.89 4.55 -0.52
CA ALA A 98 -18.29 4.66 -0.92
C ALA A 98 -19.18 5.31 0.15
N LYS A 99 -18.89 5.08 1.43
CA LYS A 99 -19.62 5.68 2.57
C LYS A 99 -19.21 7.11 2.88
N ASN A 100 -18.09 7.60 2.35
CA ASN A 100 -17.57 8.94 2.64
C ASN A 100 -17.15 9.68 1.34
N PRO A 101 -18.12 10.22 0.57
CA PRO A 101 -17.87 10.81 -0.75
C PRO A 101 -16.91 12.02 -0.78
N GLN A 102 -16.65 12.67 0.37
CA GLN A 102 -15.72 13.80 0.46
C GLN A 102 -14.25 13.43 0.16
N LEU A 103 -13.86 12.14 0.19
CA LEU A 103 -12.52 11.73 -0.26
C LEU A 103 -12.34 11.74 -1.79
N ASN A 104 -13.44 11.82 -2.56
CA ASN A 104 -13.41 11.94 -4.03
C ASN A 104 -13.68 13.37 -4.51
N SER A 105 -13.95 14.31 -3.59
CA SER A 105 -14.49 15.63 -3.95
C SER A 105 -13.45 16.72 -4.14
N SER A 106 -12.20 16.56 -3.66
CA SER A 106 -11.19 17.63 -3.78
C SER A 106 -10.97 18.06 -5.23
N ASP A 107 -10.73 17.11 -6.14
CA ASP A 107 -10.43 17.44 -7.55
C ASP A 107 -11.68 17.86 -8.33
N THR A 108 -12.84 17.30 -8.00
CA THR A 108 -14.10 17.63 -8.68
C THR A 108 -14.66 18.98 -8.22
N ASP A 109 -14.54 19.31 -6.94
CA ASP A 109 -14.96 20.58 -6.36
C ASP A 109 -14.05 21.73 -6.85
N GLU A 110 -12.75 21.50 -7.02
CA GLU A 110 -11.82 22.50 -7.59
C GLU A 110 -12.09 22.75 -9.08
N ILE A 111 -12.27 21.69 -9.88
CA ILE A 111 -12.61 21.82 -11.30
C ILE A 111 -13.94 22.57 -11.48
N GLU A 112 -14.93 22.27 -10.65
CA GLU A 112 -16.24 22.92 -10.74
C GLU A 112 -16.20 24.39 -10.29
N ARG A 113 -15.36 24.73 -9.29
CA ARG A 113 -15.08 26.13 -8.92
C ARG A 113 -14.41 26.90 -10.06
N ILE A 114 -13.40 26.31 -10.71
CA ILE A 114 -12.71 26.94 -11.85
C ILE A 114 -13.68 27.17 -13.01
N ARG A 115 -14.56 26.20 -13.32
CA ARG A 115 -15.60 26.34 -14.34
C ARG A 115 -16.57 27.49 -14.04
N GLN A 116 -16.96 27.64 -12.78
CA GLN A 116 -17.84 28.74 -12.36
C GLN A 116 -17.16 30.12 -12.43
N GLN A 117 -15.87 30.21 -12.13
CA GLN A 117 -15.11 31.46 -12.26
C GLN A 117 -14.95 31.89 -13.72
N LEU A 118 -14.69 30.93 -14.62
CA LEU A 118 -14.63 31.17 -16.07
C LEU A 118 -15.98 31.62 -16.65
N SER A 119 -17.11 31.07 -16.18
CA SER A 119 -18.43 31.47 -16.67
C SER A 119 -18.86 32.86 -16.18
N LYS A 120 -18.32 33.32 -15.06
CA LYS A 120 -18.56 34.66 -14.49
C LYS A 120 -17.58 35.73 -14.99
N GLY A 121 -16.52 35.35 -15.72
CA GLY A 121 -15.51 36.28 -16.22
C GLY A 121 -14.65 36.90 -15.11
N GLU A 122 -14.47 36.19 -13.99
CA GLU A 122 -13.78 36.68 -12.78
C GLU A 122 -12.30 36.24 -12.70
N LEU A 123 -11.63 36.04 -13.83
CA LEU A 123 -10.20 35.69 -13.91
C LEU A 123 -9.36 36.83 -14.49
#